data_AF-A0A4R2J722-F1
#
_entry.id   AF-A0A4R2J722-F1
#
_cell.length_a   1.000
_cell.length_b   1.000
_cell.length_c   1.000
_cell.angle_alpha   90.00
_cell.angle_beta   90.00
_cell.angle_gamma   90.00
#
_symmetry.space_group_name_H-M   'P 1'
#
loop_
_entity.id
_entity.type
_entity.pdbx_description
1 polymer ?
#
loop_
_entity_poly.entity_id
_entity_poly.type
_entity_poly.pdbx_seq_one_letter_code
_entity_poly.pdbx_strand_id
1 'polypeptide(L)'
;MGAFRGTEPQRSTQRLQHLVRRPRGTALFQSHVVVDAEAHQLTSASVLIAVGALLLTTLSSAGSWLDLAVPLLPFGAGVGLAFGVMDNAAVSTVPIQKAGTAAGIFNTMRITGESVAVAGAAALLTTITAAGISGDTAVAGQAIQGHVAAVHREALAAGFTHAFHVLGLVLAVLSAAGAVLTYLGLGVTRRVDHPVE
;
A
#
# COMPACT_ATOMS: atom_id res chain seq x y z
N MET A 1 -20.70 60.63 43.57
CA MET A 1 -20.14 59.92 42.40
C MET A 1 -19.05 58.99 42.90
N GLY A 2 -19.07 57.65 42.84
CA GLY A 2 -19.72 56.72 41.94
C GLY A 2 -18.66 55.76 41.39
N ALA A 3 -18.13 54.85 42.23
CA ALA A 3 -17.07 53.90 41.86
C ALA A 3 -17.67 52.65 41.19
N PHE A 4 -17.44 52.49 39.88
CA PHE A 4 -17.78 51.28 39.13
C PHE A 4 -16.66 50.25 39.27
N ARG A 5 -16.86 49.23 40.11
CA ARG A 5 -16.11 47.96 40.03
C ARG A 5 -16.85 47.03 39.08
N GLY A 6 -16.30 46.81 37.89
CA GLY A 6 -16.74 45.75 36.97
C GLY A 6 -16.25 44.39 37.45
N THR A 7 -17.18 43.50 37.78
CA THR A 7 -16.94 42.12 38.20
C THR A 7 -16.86 41.17 37.00
N GLU A 8 -15.77 40.39 36.96
CA GLU A 8 -15.46 39.14 36.24
C GLU A 8 -16.47 38.54 35.22
N PRO A 9 -16.02 38.25 33.98
CA PRO A 9 -16.69 37.36 33.03
C PRO A 9 -16.08 35.94 32.98
N GLN A 10 -15.52 35.40 34.08
CA GLN A 10 -14.80 34.11 34.06
C GLN A 10 -15.62 32.86 34.45
N ARG A 11 -16.83 33.01 35.01
CA ARG A 11 -17.57 31.84 35.54
C ARG A 11 -18.40 31.05 34.52
N SER A 12 -18.63 31.60 33.33
CA SER A 12 -19.49 30.97 32.31
C SER A 12 -18.77 29.92 31.44
N THR A 13 -17.46 30.07 31.22
CA THR A 13 -16.66 29.14 30.40
C THR A 13 -16.24 27.87 31.13
N GLN A 14 -16.14 27.89 32.46
CA GLN A 14 -15.85 26.66 33.22
C GLN A 14 -17.02 25.66 33.16
N ARG A 15 -18.28 26.13 33.24
CA ARG A 15 -19.47 25.25 33.33
C ARG A 15 -19.71 24.32 32.12
N LEU A 16 -19.15 24.66 30.96
CA LEU A 16 -19.32 23.87 29.73
C LEU A 16 -18.21 22.84 29.51
N GLN A 17 -17.09 22.92 30.22
CA GLN A 17 -15.97 21.98 30.07
C GLN A 17 -16.22 20.62 30.76
N HIS A 18 -17.19 20.54 31.67
CA HIS A 18 -17.53 19.30 32.37
C HIS A 18 -18.46 18.38 31.55
N LEU A 19 -19.26 18.97 30.66
CA LEU A 19 -20.28 18.27 29.85
C LEU A 19 -19.73 17.57 28.61
N VAL A 20 -18.46 17.82 28.26
CA VAL A 20 -17.76 17.20 27.12
C VAL A 20 -16.66 16.25 27.60
N ARG A 21 -16.81 15.64 28.78
CA ARG A 21 -15.96 14.50 29.15
C ARG A 21 -16.63 13.22 28.66
N ARG A 22 -16.29 12.80 27.43
CA ARG A 22 -16.64 11.46 26.94
C ARG A 22 -16.14 10.41 27.94
N PRO A 23 -16.94 9.39 28.28
CA PRO A 23 -16.53 8.37 29.25
C PRO A 23 -15.28 7.65 28.72
N ARG A 24 -14.20 7.65 29.51
CA ARG A 24 -12.87 7.12 29.12
C ARG A 24 -12.90 5.70 28.53
N GLY A 25 -13.88 4.87 28.92
CA GLY A 25 -14.06 3.52 28.37
C GLY A 25 -14.51 3.48 26.90
N THR A 26 -15.28 4.48 26.44
CA THR A 26 -15.73 4.54 25.02
C THR A 26 -14.62 4.94 24.05
N ALA A 27 -13.67 5.76 24.50
CA ALA A 27 -12.54 6.19 23.68
C ALA A 27 -11.55 5.05 23.42
N LEU A 28 -11.24 4.24 24.43
CA LEU A 28 -10.39 3.05 24.30
C LEU A 28 -11.05 1.99 23.41
N PHE A 29 -12.33 1.69 23.63
CA PHE A 29 -13.07 0.73 22.79
C PHE A 29 -13.13 1.19 21.32
N GLN A 30 -13.38 2.48 21.07
CA GLN A 30 -13.36 3.02 19.70
C GLN A 30 -11.98 2.92 19.04
N SER A 31 -10.88 3.14 19.78
CA SER A 31 -9.53 3.04 19.20
C SER A 31 -9.16 1.61 18.82
N HIS A 32 -9.52 0.60 19.63
CA HIS A 32 -9.25 -0.80 19.29
C HIS A 32 -10.03 -1.24 18.04
N VAL A 33 -11.32 -0.89 17.95
CA VAL A 33 -12.17 -1.25 16.80
C VAL A 33 -11.66 -0.64 15.49
N VAL A 34 -11.16 0.60 15.52
CA VAL A 34 -10.61 1.27 14.34
C VAL A 34 -9.31 0.63 13.89
N VAL A 35 -8.39 0.34 14.82
CA VAL A 35 -7.10 -0.29 14.51
C VAL A 35 -7.29 -1.70 13.95
N ASP A 36 -8.20 -2.49 14.52
CA ASP A 36 -8.53 -3.82 14.02
C ASP A 36 -9.13 -3.75 12.60
N ALA A 37 -10.01 -2.80 12.33
CA ALA A 37 -10.63 -2.62 11.02
C ALA A 37 -9.60 -2.22 9.94
N GLU A 38 -8.70 -1.28 10.23
CA GLU A 38 -7.64 -0.85 9.29
C GLU A 38 -6.68 -2.00 8.97
N ALA A 39 -6.32 -2.81 9.96
CA ALA A 39 -5.43 -3.94 9.76
C ALA A 39 -6.11 -5.11 9.00
N HIS A 40 -7.40 -5.34 9.19
CA HIS A 40 -8.17 -6.28 8.36
C HIS A 40 -8.28 -5.80 6.90
N GLN A 41 -8.45 -4.50 6.68
CA GLN A 41 -8.46 -3.91 5.33
C GLN A 41 -7.09 -4.06 4.65
N LEU A 42 -6.01 -3.81 5.38
CA LEU A 42 -4.64 -3.96 4.85
C LEU A 42 -4.32 -5.43 4.51
N THR A 43 -4.73 -6.38 5.37
CA THR A 43 -4.58 -7.81 5.08
C THR A 43 -5.36 -8.21 3.81
N SER A 44 -6.61 -7.74 3.69
CA SER A 44 -7.45 -8.01 2.50
C SER A 44 -6.86 -7.41 1.23
N ALA A 45 -6.34 -6.19 1.32
CA ALA A 45 -5.64 -5.51 0.24
C ALA A 45 -4.42 -6.31 -0.24
N SER A 46 -3.56 -6.75 0.68
CA SER A 46 -2.40 -7.58 0.36
C SER A 46 -2.78 -8.92 -0.27
N VAL A 47 -3.85 -9.56 0.18
CA VAL A 47 -4.37 -10.79 -0.46
C VAL A 47 -4.82 -10.51 -1.89
N LEU A 48 -5.57 -9.43 -2.13
CA LEU A 48 -6.00 -9.05 -3.49
C LEU A 48 -4.82 -8.77 -4.43
N ILE A 49 -3.80 -8.04 -3.94
CA ILE A 49 -2.56 -7.79 -4.68
C ILE A 49 -1.87 -9.13 -5.01
N ALA A 50 -1.77 -10.04 -4.03
CA ALA A 50 -1.12 -11.33 -4.22
C ALA A 50 -1.86 -12.20 -5.26
N VAL A 51 -3.19 -12.25 -5.18
CA VAL A 51 -4.04 -12.96 -6.15
C VAL A 51 -3.86 -12.37 -7.56
N GLY A 52 -3.97 -11.05 -7.70
CA GLY A 52 -3.76 -10.39 -8.99
C GLY A 52 -2.35 -10.63 -9.56
N ALA A 53 -1.32 -10.57 -8.71
CA ALA A 53 0.07 -10.84 -9.10
C ALA A 53 0.30 -12.30 -9.53
N LEU A 54 -0.37 -13.27 -8.88
CA LEU A 54 -0.36 -14.66 -9.32
C LEU A 54 -1.09 -14.83 -10.65
N LEU A 55 -2.23 -14.18 -10.85
CA LEU A 55 -2.96 -14.23 -12.11
C LEU A 55 -2.16 -13.60 -13.26
N LEU A 56 -1.30 -12.60 -13.01
CA LEU A 56 -0.39 -12.07 -14.03
C LEU A 56 0.56 -13.13 -14.61
N THR A 57 0.82 -14.22 -13.88
CA THR A 57 1.65 -15.34 -14.37
C THR A 57 0.95 -16.19 -15.44
N THR A 58 -0.34 -15.99 -15.69
CA THR A 58 -1.07 -16.69 -16.75
C THR A 58 -1.02 -15.94 -18.09
N LEU A 59 -0.46 -14.72 -18.12
CA LEU A 59 -0.38 -13.93 -19.34
C LEU A 59 0.52 -14.60 -20.39
N SER A 60 0.10 -14.52 -21.65
CA SER A 60 0.89 -14.98 -22.79
C SER A 60 0.93 -13.90 -23.86
N SER A 61 1.93 -13.97 -24.75
CA SER A 61 2.08 -13.06 -25.87
C SER A 61 0.93 -13.12 -26.90
N ALA A 62 0.11 -14.17 -26.86
CA ALA A 62 -1.05 -14.36 -27.73
C ALA A 62 -2.39 -14.02 -27.04
N GLY A 63 -2.35 -13.47 -25.83
CA GLY A 63 -3.53 -13.17 -25.02
C GLY A 63 -4.41 -12.04 -25.58
N SER A 64 -5.68 -12.11 -25.24
CA SER A 64 -6.67 -11.07 -25.47
C SER A 64 -6.60 -9.96 -24.41
N TRP A 65 -7.31 -8.85 -24.63
CA TRP A 65 -7.42 -7.80 -23.61
C TRP A 65 -8.06 -8.28 -22.30
N LEU A 66 -8.93 -9.31 -22.36
CA LEU A 66 -9.57 -9.89 -21.18
C LEU A 66 -8.56 -10.63 -20.31
N ASP A 67 -7.60 -11.32 -20.94
CA ASP A 67 -6.52 -12.01 -20.22
C ASP A 67 -5.67 -11.03 -19.42
N LEU A 68 -5.59 -9.77 -19.86
CA LEU A 68 -4.95 -8.67 -19.14
C LEU A 68 -5.86 -8.02 -18.10
N ALA A 69 -7.15 -7.83 -18.40
CA ALA A 69 -8.08 -7.18 -17.47
C ALA A 69 -8.32 -8.00 -16.20
N VAL A 70 -8.48 -9.32 -16.34
CA VAL A 70 -8.74 -10.25 -15.22
C VAL A 70 -7.71 -10.16 -14.09
N PRO A 71 -6.39 -10.23 -14.34
CA PRO A 71 -5.38 -10.08 -13.29
C PRO A 71 -5.27 -8.65 -12.75
N LEU A 72 -5.47 -7.64 -13.62
CA LEU A 72 -5.32 -6.23 -13.23
C LEU A 72 -6.43 -5.74 -12.30
N LEU A 73 -7.65 -6.28 -12.40
CA LEU A 73 -8.77 -5.91 -11.54
C LEU A 73 -8.50 -6.15 -10.04
N PRO A 74 -8.22 -7.38 -9.56
CA PRO A 74 -7.89 -7.62 -8.17
C PRO A 74 -6.58 -6.96 -7.76
N PHE A 75 -5.57 -6.92 -8.65
CA PHE A 75 -4.31 -6.24 -8.35
C PHE A 75 -4.53 -4.75 -8.06
N GLY A 76 -5.20 -4.05 -8.97
CA GLY A 76 -5.50 -2.62 -8.84
C GLY A 76 -6.43 -2.31 -7.67
N ALA A 77 -7.46 -3.14 -7.44
CA ALA A 77 -8.34 -3.00 -6.28
C ALA A 77 -7.56 -3.13 -4.96
N GLY A 78 -6.67 -4.12 -4.86
CA GLY A 78 -5.82 -4.31 -3.69
C GLY A 78 -4.86 -3.14 -3.47
N VAL A 79 -4.19 -2.65 -4.53
CA VAL A 79 -3.31 -1.46 -4.44
C VAL A 79 -4.10 -0.23 -3.98
N GLY A 80 -5.27 0.02 -4.57
CA GLY A 80 -6.11 1.17 -4.20
C GLY A 80 -6.59 1.11 -2.75
N LEU A 81 -6.99 -0.08 -2.26
CA LEU A 81 -7.36 -0.29 -0.87
C LEU A 81 -6.19 -0.05 0.08
N ALA A 82 -5.01 -0.61 -0.22
CA ALA A 82 -3.81 -0.43 0.60
C ALA A 82 -3.44 1.05 0.71
N PHE A 83 -3.41 1.77 -0.41
CA PHE A 83 -3.08 3.20 -0.43
C PHE A 83 -4.10 4.03 0.37
N GLY A 84 -5.40 3.77 0.23
CA GLY A 84 -6.42 4.48 1.00
C GLY A 84 -6.27 4.30 2.52
N VAL A 85 -5.99 3.07 2.97
CA VAL A 85 -5.77 2.77 4.40
C VAL A 85 -4.50 3.43 4.92
N MET A 86 -3.39 3.30 4.19
CA MET A 86 -2.10 3.87 4.60
C MET A 86 -2.12 5.41 4.62
N ASP A 87 -2.77 6.03 3.63
CA ASP A 87 -2.93 7.49 3.57
C ASP A 87 -3.74 7.99 4.77
N ASN A 88 -4.84 7.31 5.11
CA ASN A 88 -5.65 7.65 6.29
C ASN A 88 -4.86 7.51 7.59
N ALA A 89 -4.12 6.42 7.77
CA ALA A 89 -3.29 6.20 8.95
C ALA A 89 -2.18 7.26 9.10
N ALA A 90 -1.57 7.69 7.99
CA ALA A 90 -0.51 8.68 7.98
C ALA A 90 -0.99 10.06 8.47
N VAL A 91 -2.21 10.47 8.12
CA VAL A 91 -2.75 11.79 8.48
C VAL A 91 -3.55 11.80 9.77
N SER A 92 -4.17 10.68 10.15
CA SER A 92 -5.02 10.59 11.35
C SER A 92 -4.24 10.49 12.66
N THR A 93 -2.95 10.17 12.60
CA THR A 93 -2.06 10.00 13.75
C THR A 93 -1.37 11.30 14.20
N VAL A 94 -1.52 12.38 13.45
CA VAL A 94 -0.91 13.70 13.75
C VAL A 94 -1.97 14.76 14.05
N PRO A 95 -1.64 15.82 14.80
CA PRO A 95 -2.53 16.97 14.96
C PRO A 95 -2.90 17.58 13.60
N ILE A 96 -4.15 18.02 13.45
CA ILE A 96 -4.66 18.51 12.16
C ILE A 96 -3.85 19.68 11.58
N GLN A 97 -3.23 20.50 12.42
CA GLN A 97 -2.36 21.60 11.99
C GLN A 97 -1.08 21.11 11.29
N LYS A 98 -0.69 19.84 11.50
CA LYS A 98 0.47 19.19 10.91
C LYS A 98 0.12 18.14 9.85
N ALA A 99 -1.18 17.88 9.61
CA ALA A 99 -1.62 16.85 8.67
C ALA A 99 -1.07 17.06 7.25
N GLY A 100 -0.99 18.31 6.79
CA GLY A 100 -0.39 18.63 5.50
C GLY A 100 1.10 18.29 5.42
N THR A 101 1.86 18.55 6.48
CA THR A 101 3.29 18.17 6.55
C THR A 101 3.47 16.65 6.60
N ALA A 102 2.66 15.95 7.40
CA ALA A 102 2.71 14.49 7.48
C ALA A 102 2.37 13.84 6.11
N ALA A 103 1.30 14.30 5.46
CA ALA A 103 0.93 13.85 4.11
C ALA A 103 2.05 14.11 3.09
N GLY A 104 2.71 15.27 3.15
CA GLY A 104 3.83 15.60 2.26
C GLY A 104 5.03 14.67 2.42
N ILE A 105 5.44 14.39 3.67
CA ILE A 105 6.53 13.45 3.96
C ILE A 105 6.14 12.04 3.50
N PHE A 106 4.92 11.60 3.82
CA PHE A 106 4.41 10.28 3.42
C PHE A 106 4.41 10.11 1.89
N ASN A 107 3.87 11.08 1.15
CA ASN A 107 3.85 11.04 -0.31
C ASN A 107 5.26 11.02 -0.92
N THR A 108 6.21 11.74 -0.33
CA THR A 108 7.61 11.73 -0.78
C THR A 108 8.24 10.34 -0.59
N MET A 109 8.02 9.71 0.56
CA MET A 109 8.49 8.34 0.82
C MET A 109 7.85 7.34 -0.13
N ARG A 110 6.56 7.49 -0.42
CA ARG A 110 5.84 6.66 -1.40
C ARG A 110 6.45 6.76 -2.79
N ILE A 111 6.55 7.97 -3.35
CA ILE A 111 7.09 8.17 -4.72
C ILE A 111 8.55 7.69 -4.81
N THR A 112 9.34 7.88 -3.74
CA THR A 112 10.70 7.36 -3.67
C THR A 112 10.71 5.84 -3.72
N GLY A 113 9.84 5.18 -2.95
CA GLY A 113 9.68 3.73 -2.96
C GLY A 113 9.20 3.21 -4.32
N GLU A 114 8.22 3.86 -4.94
CA GLU A 114 7.74 3.55 -6.30
C GLU A 114 8.87 3.68 -7.33
N SER A 115 9.69 4.71 -7.25
CA SER A 115 10.84 4.91 -8.15
C SER A 115 11.86 3.78 -8.04
N VAL A 116 12.19 3.36 -6.82
CA VAL A 116 13.09 2.21 -6.57
C VAL A 116 12.46 0.92 -7.09
N ALA A 117 11.17 0.71 -6.86
CA ALA A 117 10.45 -0.47 -7.33
C ALA A 117 10.41 -0.54 -8.86
N VAL A 118 10.13 0.57 -9.54
CA VAL A 118 10.14 0.66 -11.01
C VAL A 118 11.53 0.39 -11.57
N ALA A 119 12.59 0.99 -10.99
CA ALA A 119 13.96 0.73 -11.40
C ALA A 119 14.34 -0.75 -11.23
N GLY A 120 13.97 -1.36 -10.10
CA GLY A 120 14.19 -2.79 -9.83
C GLY A 120 13.42 -3.69 -10.80
N ALA A 121 12.16 -3.38 -11.08
CA ALA A 121 11.35 -4.12 -12.04
C ALA A 121 11.94 -4.04 -13.46
N ALA A 122 12.36 -2.84 -13.90
CA ALA A 122 13.02 -2.67 -15.19
C ALA A 122 14.33 -3.45 -15.28
N ALA A 123 15.15 -3.44 -14.23
CA ALA A 123 16.39 -4.22 -14.17
C ALA A 123 16.10 -5.72 -14.26
N LEU A 124 15.16 -6.24 -13.48
CA LEU A 124 14.75 -7.65 -13.50
C LEU A 124 14.24 -8.07 -14.88
N LEU A 125 13.34 -7.28 -15.46
CA LEU A 125 12.81 -7.53 -16.81
C LEU A 125 13.94 -7.56 -17.84
N THR A 126 14.88 -6.61 -17.77
CA THR A 126 16.00 -6.50 -18.72
C THR A 126 16.93 -7.70 -18.60
N THR A 127 17.35 -8.05 -17.39
CA THR A 127 18.29 -9.13 -17.14
C THR A 127 17.73 -10.49 -17.56
N ILE A 128 16.48 -10.80 -17.21
CA ILE A 128 15.87 -12.08 -17.55
C ILE A 128 15.61 -12.17 -19.06
N THR A 129 15.12 -11.08 -19.68
CA THR A 129 14.87 -11.06 -21.12
C THR A 129 16.17 -11.21 -21.92
N ALA A 130 17.25 -10.56 -21.48
CA ALA A 130 18.56 -10.63 -22.12
C ALA A 130 19.13 -12.06 -22.14
N ALA A 131 18.81 -12.90 -21.15
CA ALA A 131 19.25 -14.29 -21.11
C ALA A 131 18.75 -15.12 -22.31
N GLY A 132 17.61 -14.74 -22.92
CA GLY A 132 17.08 -15.36 -24.13
C GLY A 132 17.76 -14.90 -25.43
N ILE A 133 18.63 -13.89 -25.38
CA ILE A 133 19.30 -13.27 -26.54
C ILE A 133 20.80 -13.06 -26.28
N SER A 134 21.49 -14.13 -25.86
CA SER A 134 22.94 -14.13 -25.64
C SER A 134 23.45 -13.08 -24.62
N GLY A 135 22.58 -12.59 -23.75
CA GLY A 135 22.93 -11.60 -22.72
C GLY A 135 22.93 -10.14 -23.19
N ASP A 136 22.40 -9.83 -24.38
CA ASP A 136 22.34 -8.44 -24.87
C ASP A 136 21.30 -7.60 -24.11
N THR A 137 21.76 -6.90 -23.07
CA THR A 137 20.93 -6.04 -22.22
C THR A 137 20.48 -4.76 -22.92
N ALA A 138 21.20 -4.30 -23.95
CA ALA A 138 20.81 -3.13 -24.70
C ALA A 138 19.56 -3.44 -25.54
N VAL A 139 19.58 -4.54 -26.29
CA VAL A 139 18.42 -4.99 -27.08
C VAL A 139 17.24 -5.38 -26.18
N ALA A 140 17.49 -6.07 -25.06
CA ALA A 140 16.44 -6.39 -24.09
C ALA A 140 15.80 -5.13 -23.47
N GLY A 141 16.63 -4.14 -23.12
CA GLY A 141 16.15 -2.86 -22.57
C GLY A 141 15.28 -2.09 -23.57
N GLN A 142 15.65 -2.08 -24.85
CA GLN A 142 14.83 -1.50 -25.92
C GLN A 142 13.49 -2.23 -26.06
N ALA A 143 13.48 -3.56 -25.96
CA ALA A 143 12.26 -4.36 -26.04
C ALA A 143 11.27 -4.04 -24.91
N ILE A 144 11.75 -3.81 -23.69
CA ILE A 144 10.91 -3.41 -22.53
C ILE A 144 10.28 -2.03 -22.74
N GLN A 145 10.96 -1.15 -23.49
CA GLN A 145 10.43 0.16 -23.88
C GLN A 145 9.51 0.08 -25.11
N GLY A 146 9.20 -1.12 -25.62
CA GLY A 146 8.34 -1.35 -26.78
C GLY A 146 9.07 -1.39 -28.13
N HIS A 147 10.38 -1.22 -28.16
CA HIS A 147 11.18 -1.25 -29.39
C HIS A 147 11.72 -2.66 -29.65
N VAL A 148 10.93 -3.49 -30.33
CA VAL A 148 11.25 -4.90 -30.57
C VAL A 148 11.85 -5.10 -31.96
N ALA A 149 13.14 -5.47 -32.02
CA ALA A 149 13.80 -5.82 -33.28
C ALA A 149 13.21 -7.10 -33.90
N ALA A 150 12.83 -7.06 -35.18
CA ALA A 150 12.18 -8.18 -35.85
C ALA A 150 13.00 -9.48 -35.81
N VAL A 151 14.33 -9.36 -35.90
CA VAL A 151 15.27 -10.50 -35.88
C VAL A 151 15.25 -11.28 -34.55
N HIS A 152 14.90 -10.64 -33.44
CA HIS A 152 14.84 -11.26 -32.11
C HIS A 152 13.41 -11.38 -31.58
N ARG A 153 12.38 -11.14 -32.40
CA ARG A 153 10.99 -10.97 -31.92
C ARG A 153 10.49 -12.15 -31.10
N GLU A 154 10.71 -13.38 -31.55
CA GLU A 154 10.24 -14.57 -30.83
C GLU A 154 10.98 -14.77 -29.50
N ALA A 155 12.32 -14.65 -29.52
CA ALA A 155 13.16 -14.78 -28.34
C ALA A 155 12.85 -13.68 -27.30
N LEU A 156 12.67 -12.44 -27.75
CA LEU A 156 12.28 -11.30 -26.91
C LEU A 156 10.88 -11.48 -26.33
N ALA A 157 9.91 -11.96 -27.11
CA ALA A 157 8.56 -12.22 -26.61
C ALA A 157 8.57 -13.30 -25.52
N ALA A 158 9.24 -14.43 -25.76
CA ALA A 158 9.34 -15.51 -24.78
C ALA A 158 10.10 -15.06 -23.51
N GLY A 159 11.24 -14.39 -23.68
CA GLY A 159 12.05 -13.88 -22.57
C GLY A 159 11.30 -12.84 -21.74
N PHE A 160 10.61 -11.90 -22.38
CA PHE A 160 9.80 -10.89 -21.70
C PHE A 160 8.61 -11.52 -20.97
N THR A 161 7.89 -12.45 -21.59
CA THR A 161 6.80 -13.17 -20.91
C THR A 161 7.31 -13.90 -19.68
N HIS A 162 8.43 -14.62 -19.78
CA HIS A 162 9.05 -15.29 -18.63
C HIS A 162 9.46 -14.29 -17.54
N ALA A 163 10.10 -13.18 -17.92
CA ALA A 163 10.48 -12.14 -16.98
C ALA A 163 9.26 -11.52 -16.26
N PHE A 164 8.16 -11.33 -16.99
CA PHE A 164 6.91 -10.83 -16.44
C PHE A 164 6.27 -11.82 -15.45
N HIS A 165 6.31 -13.12 -15.74
CA HIS A 165 5.87 -14.15 -14.79
C HIS A 165 6.72 -14.16 -13.51
N VAL A 166 8.04 -14.05 -13.65
CA VAL A 166 8.95 -13.94 -12.49
C VAL A 166 8.64 -12.69 -11.66
N LEU A 167 8.43 -11.54 -12.31
CA LEU A 167 8.03 -10.32 -11.63
C LEU A 167 6.70 -10.49 -10.88
N GLY A 168 5.70 -11.11 -11.52
CA GLY A 168 4.42 -11.45 -10.90
C GLY A 168 4.57 -12.33 -9.67
N LEU A 169 5.41 -13.37 -9.74
CA LEU A 169 5.72 -14.24 -8.60
C LEU A 169 6.43 -13.48 -7.46
N VAL A 170 7.41 -12.62 -7.77
CA VAL A 170 8.09 -11.80 -6.77
C VAL A 170 7.08 -10.89 -6.06
N LEU A 171 6.21 -10.20 -6.81
CA LEU A 171 5.16 -9.35 -6.24
C LEU A 171 4.16 -10.17 -5.40
N ALA A 172 3.78 -11.36 -5.86
CA ALA A 172 2.90 -12.25 -5.12
C ALA A 172 3.52 -12.68 -3.78
N VAL A 173 4.79 -13.08 -3.78
CA VAL A 173 5.52 -13.46 -2.55
C VAL A 173 5.65 -12.27 -1.60
N LEU A 174 6.05 -11.09 -2.11
CA LEU A 174 6.16 -9.88 -1.30
C LEU A 174 4.80 -9.49 -0.69
N SER A 175 3.73 -9.56 -1.47
CA SER A 175 2.39 -9.23 -0.99
C SER A 175 1.83 -10.26 -0.01
N ALA A 176 2.06 -11.56 -0.26
CA ALA A 176 1.69 -12.62 0.67
C ALA A 176 2.46 -12.49 2.01
N ALA A 177 3.76 -12.17 1.95
CA ALA A 177 4.54 -11.86 3.15
C ALA A 177 3.97 -10.63 3.88
N GLY A 178 3.58 -9.58 3.15
CA GLY A 178 2.86 -8.42 3.72
C GLY A 178 1.57 -8.82 4.43
N ALA A 179 0.73 -9.64 3.80
CA ALA A 179 -0.51 -10.15 4.40
C ALA A 179 -0.24 -10.94 5.69
N VAL A 180 0.77 -11.82 5.68
CA VAL A 180 1.18 -12.59 6.86
C VAL A 180 1.67 -11.66 7.97
N LEU A 181 2.53 -10.69 7.66
CA LEU A 181 3.07 -9.76 8.65
C LEU A 181 1.95 -8.91 9.30
N THR A 182 1.02 -8.38 8.51
CA THR A 182 -0.13 -7.64 9.04
C THR A 182 -1.03 -8.52 9.89
N TYR A 183 -1.33 -9.74 9.42
CA TYR A 183 -2.14 -10.71 10.16
C TYR A 183 -1.50 -11.14 11.49
N LEU A 184 -0.20 -11.41 11.50
CA LEU A 184 0.52 -11.76 12.71
C LEU A 184 0.66 -10.57 13.67
N GLY A 185 0.88 -9.36 13.13
CA GLY A 185 0.87 -8.12 13.91
C GLY A 185 -0.44 -7.96 14.70
N LEU A 186 -1.58 -8.23 14.08
CA LEU A 186 -2.89 -8.26 14.76
C LEU A 186 -2.97 -9.31 15.88
N GLY A 187 -2.43 -10.51 15.61
CA GLY A 187 -2.43 -11.60 16.58
C GLY A 187 -1.60 -11.30 17.84
N VAL A 188 -0.51 -10.53 17.71
CA VAL A 188 0.32 -10.09 18.83
C VAL A 188 -0.44 -9.09 19.71
N THR A 189 -1.11 -8.08 19.11
CA THR A 189 -1.85 -7.06 19.86
C THR A 189 -2.95 -7.68 20.73
N ARG A 190 -3.71 -8.66 20.20
CA ARG A 190 -4.78 -9.35 20.97
C ARG A 190 -4.28 -10.15 22.18
N ARG A 191 -3.04 -10.67 22.15
CA ARG A 191 -2.49 -11.46 23.28
C ARG A 191 -2.05 -10.58 24.45
N VAL A 192 -1.71 -9.32 24.20
CA VAL A 192 -1.32 -8.38 25.26
C VAL A 192 -2.53 -7.96 26.08
N ASP A 193 -3.72 -7.85 25.46
CA ASP A 193 -4.96 -7.42 26.13
C ASP A 193 -5.62 -8.52 26.97
N HIS A 194 -5.22 -9.79 26.78
CA HIS A 194 -5.71 -10.93 27.56
C HIS A 194 -4.52 -11.76 28.08
N PRO A 195 -3.88 -11.37 29.20
CA PRO A 195 -2.86 -12.21 29.83
C PRO A 195 -3.50 -13.54 30.23
N VAL A 196 -2.81 -14.62 29.89
CA VAL A 196 -3.20 -15.99 30.22
C VAL A 196 -3.26 -16.12 31.75
N GLU A 197 -4.46 -16.31 32.30
CA GLU A 197 -4.66 -16.79 33.67
C GLU A 197 -4.26 -18.26 33.81
#